data_AF-A0A249SX05-F1
#
_entry.id   AF-A0A249SX05-F1
#
_cell.length_a   1.000
_cell.length_b   1.000
_cell.length_c   1.000
_cell.angle_alpha   90.00
_cell.angle_beta   90.00
_cell.angle_gamma   90.00
#
_symmetry.space_group_name_H-M   'P 1'
#
loop_
_entity.id
_entity.type
_entity.pdbx_description
1 polymer ?
#
loop_
_entity_poly.entity_id
_entity_poly.type
_entity_poly.pdbx_seq_one_letter_code
_entity_poly.pdbx_strand_id
1 'polypeptide(L)'
;MLTTIHPKLPMRNKEITRDYYVNSLGFRDMGTTDYEGYLMLGTDDIDTLYQSLLEKGVAIHPAGALARKPWGQQEFALLDPDNNLLTFGQSV
;
A
#
# COMPACT_ATOMS: atom_id res chain seq x y z
N MET A 1 -21.53 -1.65 -8.13
CA MET A 1 -20.40 -0.76 -7.83
C MET A 1 -19.31 -1.62 -7.22
N LEU A 2 -18.08 -1.60 -7.74
CA LEU A 2 -16.97 -2.34 -7.13
C LEU A 2 -16.59 -1.60 -5.84
N THR A 3 -16.80 -2.22 -4.68
CA THR A 3 -16.53 -1.60 -3.37
C THR A 3 -15.11 -1.85 -2.89
N THR A 4 -14.39 -2.77 -3.52
CA THR A 4 -13.08 -3.22 -3.05
C THR A 4 -12.27 -3.82 -4.20
N ILE A 5 -10.96 -3.54 -4.21
CA ILE A 5 -9.99 -4.09 -5.16
C ILE A 5 -8.94 -4.86 -4.34
N HIS A 6 -8.64 -6.09 -4.75
CA HIS A 6 -7.66 -6.95 -4.09
C HIS A 6 -6.53 -7.29 -5.07
N PRO A 7 -5.45 -6.50 -5.11
CA PRO A 7 -4.31 -6.81 -5.97
C PRO A 7 -3.61 -8.07 -5.47
N LYS A 8 -3.25 -8.97 -6.39
CA LYS A 8 -2.40 -10.13 -6.12
C LYS A 8 -1.02 -9.88 -6.71
N LEU A 9 -0.08 -9.55 -5.85
CA LEU A 9 1.30 -9.26 -6.23
C LEU A 9 2.21 -10.47 -5.99
N PRO A 10 3.26 -10.65 -6.78
CA PRO A 10 4.28 -11.66 -6.51
C PRO A 10 5.02 -11.31 -5.22
N MET A 11 5.31 -12.33 -4.41
CA MET A 11 6.02 -12.19 -3.14
C MET A 11 7.07 -13.30 -3.05
N ARG A 12 8.33 -12.97 -2.71
CA ARG A 12 9.38 -13.99 -2.55
C ARG A 12 9.34 -14.66 -1.18
N ASN A 13 8.96 -13.93 -0.14
CA ASN A 13 8.84 -14.44 1.22
C ASN A 13 7.61 -13.83 1.90
N LYS A 14 6.59 -14.66 2.16
CA LYS A 14 5.32 -14.23 2.72
C LYS A 14 5.44 -13.54 4.08
N GLU A 15 6.31 -14.01 4.97
CA GLU A 15 6.48 -13.45 6.31
C GLU A 15 7.05 -12.03 6.24
N ILE A 16 8.11 -11.84 5.44
CA ILE A 16 8.73 -10.53 5.23
C ILE A 16 7.75 -9.57 4.57
N THR A 17 7.04 -10.04 3.54
CA THR A 17 6.07 -9.21 2.84
C THR A 17 4.92 -8.82 3.76
N ARG A 18 4.38 -9.76 4.56
CA ARG A 18 3.31 -9.49 5.52
C ARG A 18 3.73 -8.51 6.60
N ASP A 19 4.92 -8.67 7.17
CA ASP A 19 5.46 -7.76 8.18
C ASP A 19 5.56 -6.34 7.65
N TYR A 20 6.08 -6.17 6.43
CA TYR A 20 6.16 -4.86 5.77
C TYR A 20 4.77 -4.22 5.60
N TYR A 21 3.82 -4.96 5.03
CA TYR A 21 2.48 -4.42 4.78
C TYR A 21 1.71 -4.11 6.08
N VAL A 22 1.78 -4.99 7.08
CA VAL A 22 1.01 -4.82 8.32
C VAL A 22 1.69 -3.85 9.28
N ASN A 23 2.98 -4.05 9.57
CA ASN A 23 3.67 -3.27 10.61
C ASN A 23 4.25 -1.98 10.05
N SER A 24 4.91 -2.02 8.88
CA SER A 24 5.45 -0.80 8.27
C SER A 24 4.35 0.06 7.65
N LEU A 25 3.51 -0.51 6.78
CA LEU A 25 2.50 0.29 6.08
C LEU A 25 1.19 0.47 6.86
N GLY A 26 0.95 -0.29 7.94
CA GLY A 26 -0.23 -0.12 8.78
C GLY A 26 -1.52 -0.74 8.21
N PHE A 27 -1.41 -1.59 7.19
CA PHE A 27 -2.55 -2.33 6.69
C PHE A 27 -3.02 -3.40 7.69
N ARG A 28 -4.26 -3.83 7.54
CA ARG A 28 -4.82 -4.97 8.27
C ARG A 28 -4.99 -6.15 7.34
N ASP A 29 -4.73 -7.36 7.83
CA ASP A 29 -5.16 -8.57 7.12
C ASP A 29 -6.67 -8.54 6.93
N MET A 30 -7.08 -8.87 5.72
CA MET A 30 -8.48 -9.03 5.37
C MET A 30 -8.86 -10.51 5.37
N GLY A 31 -9.92 -10.83 6.11
CA GLY A 31 -10.40 -12.19 6.29
C GLY A 31 -9.68 -12.94 7.42
N THR A 32 -10.21 -14.11 7.76
CA THR A 32 -9.68 -14.98 8.83
C THR A 32 -8.87 -16.16 8.29
N THR A 33 -8.85 -16.35 6.97
CA THR A 33 -8.21 -17.49 6.31
C THR A 33 -6.82 -17.09 5.86
N ASP A 34 -5.82 -17.81 6.35
CA ASP A 34 -4.44 -17.62 5.91
C ASP A 34 -4.18 -18.40 4.61
N TYR A 35 -3.85 -17.70 3.53
CA TYR A 35 -3.56 -18.30 2.23
C TYR A 35 -2.06 -18.26 1.97
N GLU A 36 -1.46 -19.42 1.68
CA GLU A 36 0.00 -19.58 1.58
C GLU A 36 0.68 -18.70 0.51
N GLY A 37 -0.08 -18.12 -0.44
CA GLY A 37 0.46 -17.39 -1.58
C GLY A 37 -0.09 -15.99 -1.85
N TYR A 38 -0.85 -15.36 -0.95
CA TYR A 38 -1.30 -13.97 -1.14
C TYR A 38 -1.70 -13.26 0.17
N LEU A 39 -1.71 -11.92 0.12
CA LEU A 39 -2.17 -11.02 1.19
C LEU A 39 -3.31 -10.14 0.68
N MET A 40 -4.22 -9.77 1.58
CA MET A 40 -5.32 -8.84 1.31
C MET A 40 -5.31 -7.74 2.37
N LEU A 41 -5.33 -6.48 1.94
CA LEU A 41 -5.02 -5.30 2.76
C LEU A 41 -5.96 -4.13 2.40
N GLY A 42 -6.34 -3.28 3.36
CA GLY A 42 -7.23 -2.12 3.14
C GLY A 42 -6.79 -0.82 3.84
N THR A 43 -7.13 0.33 3.24
CA THR A 43 -6.88 1.70 3.76
C THR A 43 -7.93 2.68 3.22
N ASP A 44 -8.25 3.73 3.99
CA ASP A 44 -9.43 4.57 3.75
C ASP A 44 -9.11 6.08 3.55
N ASP A 45 -7.89 6.53 3.91
CA ASP A 45 -7.46 7.94 3.85
C ASP A 45 -5.98 8.02 3.41
N ILE A 46 -5.72 8.62 2.24
CA ILE A 46 -4.39 8.68 1.65
C ILE A 46 -3.46 9.68 2.35
N ASP A 47 -3.99 10.77 2.89
CA ASP A 47 -3.20 11.80 3.58
C ASP A 47 -2.74 11.26 4.93
N THR A 48 -3.67 10.65 5.68
CA THR A 48 -3.37 9.97 6.94
C THR A 48 -2.39 8.82 6.71
N LEU A 49 -2.59 8.01 5.66
CA LEU A 49 -1.64 6.96 5.30
C LEU A 49 -0.26 7.55 5.02
N TYR A 50 -0.15 8.54 4.13
CA TYR A 50 1.12 9.13 3.72
C TYR A 50 1.91 9.68 4.92
N GLN A 51 1.26 10.44 5.82
CA GLN A 51 1.92 10.96 7.03
C GLN A 51 2.41 9.83 7.94
N SER A 52 1.58 8.81 8.19
CA SER A 52 1.97 7.67 9.03
C SER A 52 3.18 6.91 8.48
N LEU A 53 3.33 6.86 7.14
CA LEU A 53 4.47 6.22 6.49
C LEU A 53 5.76 7.04 6.70
N LEU A 54 5.67 8.36 6.61
CA LEU A 54 6.81 9.25 6.88
C LEU A 54 7.26 9.15 8.34
N GLU A 55 6.32 9.13 9.30
CA GLU A 55 6.63 8.97 10.73
C GLU A 55 7.34 7.64 11.04
N LYS A 56 6.98 6.59 10.32
CA LYS A 56 7.62 5.26 10.44
C LYS A 56 8.93 5.13 9.67
N GLY A 57 9.37 6.19 8.97
CA GLY A 57 10.59 6.17 8.18
C GLY A 57 10.52 5.28 6.93
N VAL A 58 9.31 5.02 6.41
CA VAL A 58 9.13 4.25 5.18
C VAL A 58 9.60 5.09 3.99
N ALA A 59 10.45 4.50 3.15
CA ALA A 59 10.97 5.18 1.96
C ALA A 59 9.86 5.37 0.91
N ILE A 60 9.56 6.62 0.59
CA ILE A 60 8.71 6.99 -0.55
C ILE A 60 9.56 6.99 -1.82
N HIS A 61 8.98 6.55 -2.95
CA HIS A 61 9.70 6.55 -4.22
C HIS A 61 10.09 7.99 -4.58
N PRO A 62 11.33 8.25 -5.05
CA PRO A 62 11.82 9.62 -5.28
C PRO A 62 11.00 10.40 -6.32
N ALA A 63 10.42 9.70 -7.29
CA ALA A 63 9.48 10.27 -8.28
C ALA A 63 7.99 10.07 -7.92
N GLY A 64 7.71 9.59 -6.71
CA GLY A 64 6.38 9.18 -6.25
C GLY A 64 5.91 9.91 -4.99
N ALA A 65 6.43 11.10 -4.68
CA ALA A 65 5.92 11.91 -3.58
C ALA A 65 4.44 12.27 -3.78
N LEU A 66 3.70 12.41 -2.68
CA LEU A 66 2.27 12.74 -2.71
C LEU A 66 2.02 14.03 -3.50
N ALA A 67 1.21 13.92 -4.55
CA ALA A 67 0.89 15.05 -5.41
C ALA A 67 -0.52 14.95 -5.98
N ARG A 68 -1.15 16.12 -6.15
CA ARG A 68 -2.38 16.26 -6.94
C ARG A 68 -2.06 16.15 -8.43
N LYS A 69 -2.90 15.45 -9.17
CA LYS A 69 -2.75 15.20 -10.59
C LYS A 69 -3.83 15.89 -11.41
N PRO A 70 -3.56 16.25 -12.68
CA PRO A 70 -4.52 16.96 -13.55
C PRO A 70 -5.84 16.23 -13.80
N TRP A 71 -5.90 14.92 -13.57
CA TRP A 71 -7.10 14.10 -13.75
C TRP A 71 -7.97 13.97 -12.49
N GLY A 72 -7.78 14.82 -11.48
CA GLY A 72 -8.66 14.88 -10.30
C GLY A 72 -8.39 13.80 -9.25
N GLN A 73 -7.12 13.41 -9.10
CA GLN A 73 -6.68 12.49 -8.04
C GLN A 73 -5.47 13.06 -7.31
N GLN A 74 -5.28 12.63 -6.07
CA GLN A 74 -4.02 12.71 -5.37
C GLN A 74 -3.41 11.32 -5.27
N GLU A 75 -2.11 11.21 -5.53
CA GLU A 75 -1.42 9.92 -5.51
C GLU A 75 0.03 10.02 -5.01
N PHE A 76 0.52 8.92 -4.44
CA PHE A 76 1.93 8.72 -4.13
C PHE A 76 2.33 7.26 -4.42
N ALA A 77 3.64 6.98 -4.49
CA ALA A 77 4.13 5.65 -4.74
C ALA A 77 5.34 5.26 -3.88
N LEU A 78 5.47 3.97 -3.59
CA LEU A 78 6.60 3.37 -2.89
C LEU A 78 6.92 1.99 -3.47
N LEU A 79 8.09 1.44 -3.10
CA LEU A 79 8.46 0.06 -3.43
C LEU A 79 8.26 -0.83 -2.21
N ASP A 80 7.61 -1.97 -2.41
CA ASP A 80 7.59 -3.04 -1.42
C ASP A 80 8.93 -3.81 -1.39
N PRO A 81 9.13 -4.75 -0.43
CA PRO A 81 10.37 -5.53 -0.32
C PRO A 81 10.70 -6.36 -1.57
N ASP A 82 9.71 -6.64 -2.41
CA ASP A 82 9.87 -7.40 -3.65
C ASP A 82 10.12 -6.53 -4.89
N ASN A 83 10.21 -5.21 -4.69
CA ASN A 83 10.31 -4.16 -5.72
C ASN A 83 9.05 -4.01 -6.57
N ASN A 84 7.87 -4.37 -6.05
CA ASN A 84 6.62 -3.97 -6.66
C ASN A 84 6.40 -2.47 -6.42
N LEU A 85 6.11 -1.72 -7.48
CA LEU A 85 5.70 -0.33 -7.35
C LEU A 85 4.23 -0.27 -6.92
N LEU A 86 4.00 0.20 -5.70
CA LEU A 86 2.67 0.43 -5.17
C LEU A 86 2.31 1.90 -5.36
N THR A 87 1.26 2.17 -6.11
CA THR A 87 0.69 3.51 -6.24
C THR A 87 -0.63 3.58 -5.49
N PHE A 88 -0.72 4.51 -4.55
CA PHE A 88 -1.94 4.81 -3.82
C PHE A 88 -2.56 6.06 -4.44
N GLY A 89 -3.86 6.02 -4.72
CA GLY A 89 -4.58 7.12 -5.35
C GLY A 89 -5.95 7.33 -4.70
N GLN A 90 -6.34 8.59 -4.50
CA GLN A 90 -7.65 8.99 -4.01
C GLN A 90 -8.20 10.12 -4.88
N SER A 91 -9.48 10.06 -5.23
CA SER A 91 -10.17 11.17 -5.92
C SER A 91 -10.20 12.43 -5.05
N VAL A 92 -10.04 13.59 -5.69
CA VAL A 92 -10.12 14.93 -5.08
C VAL A 92 -11.40 15.64 -5.53
#